data_AF-A0A1I2PHU6-F1
#
_entry.id   AF-A0A1I2PHU6-F1
#
_cell.length_a   1.000
_cell.length_b   1.000
_cell.length_c   1.000
_cell.angle_alpha   90.00
_cell.angle_beta   90.00
_cell.angle_gamma   90.00
#
_symmetry.space_group_name_H-M   'P 1'
#
loop_
_entity.id
_entity.type
_entity.pdbx_description
1 polymer ?
#
loop_
_entity_poly.entity_id
_entity_poly.type
_entity_poly.pdbx_seq_one_letter_code
_entity_poly.pdbx_strand_id
1 'polypeptide(L)'
;MIYKKIKGKIQELGFSLSVKNYITANILAVALVFLLHLVLKLQWTFTVIMAIIAVIMLPFYVLEYYKSKYEKKRFEDVGLYIDGVLYEFLRTGKIQETLSAVNSSLQPGKMKNVVDMALKHFFETFDDSDVAKDALDIIAKEYDCKQIKNVHKFMLHVESHGGEIEKSIKLLLAGKSMWELRIKEMLAERSRMFKEVVFSAVISLLICGMVLYIPTVNVDISGNFVVQGLSVFVFLLDNLIAKKAQKFLSVDLLKVDEIKDDEYYIKKMKQWHIQKEEKMPRASIITGSIGVLAVVLAVIVKNQWFVGIAILFAIFGFNQHLVGKKLAEKALMREIKRAFPSWLMDLVLLLQTENVQVALMKSKENVPGILKEELDELISKLMMAPEEAKPYHEFLKDFTIPEIQSVMNMLYSLSTGSGGDANQQIEKLIDKNQKMLNQAEKNRFKDLNSGLYLLFLAPVLTAGLKLVVDMAVFMLTFLTATHI
;
A
#
# COMPACT_ATOMS: atom_id res chain seq x y z
N MET A 1 -12.62 13.24 -31.11
CA MET A 1 -13.46 13.16 -29.89
C MET A 1 -12.65 12.80 -28.64
N ILE A 2 -11.82 11.75 -28.67
CA ILE A 2 -11.04 11.24 -27.52
C ILE A 2 -10.06 12.29 -26.94
N TYR A 3 -9.30 12.99 -27.79
CA TYR A 3 -8.37 14.05 -27.34
C TYR A 3 -9.05 15.17 -26.52
N LYS A 4 -10.23 15.66 -26.96
CA LYS A 4 -10.96 16.71 -26.25
C LYS A 4 -11.41 16.26 -24.85
N LYS A 5 -11.92 15.02 -24.73
CA LYS A 5 -12.35 14.43 -23.45
C LYS A 5 -11.19 14.31 -22.46
N ILE A 6 -10.02 13.91 -22.94
CA ILE A 6 -8.82 13.75 -22.10
C ILE A 6 -8.22 15.09 -21.74
N LYS A 7 -8.20 16.04 -22.68
CA LYS A 7 -7.78 17.42 -22.41
C LYS A 7 -8.60 18.02 -21.28
N GLY A 8 -9.93 17.85 -21.29
CA GLY A 8 -10.80 18.30 -20.20
C GLY A 8 -10.43 17.67 -18.85
N LYS A 9 -10.27 16.34 -18.78
CA LYS A 9 -9.84 15.67 -17.55
C LYS A 9 -8.46 16.09 -17.04
N ILE A 10 -7.51 16.37 -17.94
CA ILE A 10 -6.18 16.84 -17.56
C ILE A 10 -6.24 18.30 -17.07
N GLN A 11 -7.14 19.11 -17.64
CA GLN A 11 -7.40 20.47 -17.17
C GLN A 11 -8.05 20.49 -15.79
N GLU A 12 -8.97 19.56 -15.48
CA GLU A 12 -9.52 19.37 -14.12
C GLU A 12 -8.41 19.06 -13.10
N LEU A 13 -7.36 18.34 -13.51
CA LEU A 13 -6.17 18.07 -12.69
C LEU A 13 -5.20 19.27 -12.60
N GLY A 14 -5.50 20.40 -13.24
CA GLY A 14 -4.68 21.62 -13.23
C GLY A 14 -3.49 21.60 -14.19
N PHE A 15 -3.48 20.70 -15.18
CA PHE A 15 -2.40 20.60 -16.18
C PHE A 15 -2.89 20.97 -17.59
N SER A 16 -1.95 21.36 -18.46
CA SER A 16 -2.21 21.58 -19.89
C SER A 16 -1.53 20.50 -20.72
N LEU A 17 -2.29 19.91 -21.65
CA LEU A 17 -1.77 18.96 -22.63
C LEU A 17 -1.49 19.69 -23.95
N SER A 18 -0.21 19.79 -24.31
CA SER A 18 0.19 20.31 -25.62
C SER A 18 -0.23 19.36 -26.74
N VAL A 19 -0.91 19.90 -27.76
CA VAL A 19 -1.31 19.15 -28.97
C VAL A 19 -0.08 18.52 -29.63
N LYS A 20 1.04 19.28 -29.72
CA LYS A 20 2.30 18.83 -30.33
C LYS A 20 2.82 17.56 -29.64
N ASN A 21 2.89 17.57 -28.31
CA ASN A 21 3.40 16.43 -27.53
C ASN A 21 2.50 15.19 -27.64
N TYR A 22 1.18 15.39 -27.78
CA TYR A 22 0.26 14.28 -27.97
C TYR A 22 0.43 13.65 -29.37
N ILE A 23 0.60 14.46 -30.41
CA ILE A 23 0.84 13.96 -31.78
C ILE A 23 2.18 13.23 -31.86
N THR A 24 3.25 13.78 -31.29
CA THR A 24 4.57 13.12 -31.28
C THR A 24 4.53 11.77 -30.57
N ALA A 25 3.80 11.66 -29.45
CA ALA A 25 3.60 10.38 -28.76
C ALA A 25 2.86 9.34 -29.62
N ASN A 26 1.86 9.75 -30.41
CA ASN A 26 1.17 8.86 -31.34
C ASN A 26 2.08 8.40 -32.48
N ILE A 27 2.85 9.31 -33.07
CA ILE A 27 3.83 8.98 -34.12
C ILE A 27 4.85 7.96 -33.60
N LEU A 28 5.36 8.16 -32.39
CA LEU A 28 6.33 7.26 -31.77
C LEU A 28 5.72 5.88 -31.46
N ALA A 29 4.47 5.82 -31.01
CA ALA A 29 3.74 4.57 -30.81
C ALA A 29 3.55 3.78 -32.12
N VAL A 30 3.21 4.45 -33.22
CA VAL A 30 3.09 3.82 -34.54
C VAL A 30 4.45 3.34 -35.06
N ALA A 31 5.51 4.13 -34.87
CA ALA A 31 6.87 3.71 -35.22
C ALA A 31 7.31 2.45 -34.44
N LEU A 32 6.95 2.36 -33.15
CA LEU A 32 7.21 1.16 -32.34
C LEU A 32 6.46 -0.07 -32.87
N VAL A 33 5.19 0.09 -33.28
CA VAL A 33 4.42 -1.00 -33.90
C VAL A 33 5.04 -1.44 -35.21
N PHE A 34 5.58 -0.51 -36.01
CA PHE A 34 6.30 -0.85 -37.23
C PHE A 34 7.60 -1.63 -36.95
N LEU A 35 8.33 -1.30 -35.90
CA LEU A 35 9.48 -2.11 -35.47
C LEU A 35 9.05 -3.53 -35.06
N LEU A 36 7.92 -3.67 -34.35
CA LEU A 36 7.36 -4.98 -34.00
C LEU A 36 6.90 -5.77 -35.23
N HIS A 37 6.36 -5.11 -36.26
CA HIS A 37 6.03 -5.74 -37.54
C HIS A 37 7.25 -6.42 -38.17
N LEU A 38 8.41 -5.74 -38.16
CA LEU A 38 9.67 -6.32 -38.64
C LEU A 38 10.11 -7.48 -37.75
N VAL A 39 10.20 -7.28 -36.43
CA VAL A 39 10.72 -8.28 -35.47
C VAL A 39 9.86 -9.55 -35.42
N LEU A 40 8.55 -9.45 -35.64
CA LEU A 40 7.63 -10.59 -35.56
C LEU A 40 7.22 -11.13 -36.95
N LYS A 41 7.80 -10.60 -38.05
CA LYS A 41 7.41 -10.93 -39.43
C LYS A 41 5.89 -10.92 -39.66
N LEU A 42 5.21 -9.90 -39.12
CA LEU A 42 3.74 -9.87 -39.10
C LEU A 42 3.17 -9.52 -40.48
N GLN A 43 2.01 -10.06 -40.86
CA GLN A 43 1.28 -9.54 -42.03
C GLN A 43 0.74 -8.14 -41.75
N TRP A 44 0.51 -7.39 -42.84
CA TRP A 44 -0.03 -6.04 -42.79
C TRP A 44 -1.40 -5.96 -42.09
N THR A 45 -2.25 -6.99 -42.25
CA THR A 45 -3.56 -7.09 -41.59
C THR A 45 -3.44 -7.01 -40.06
N PHE A 46 -2.60 -7.85 -39.47
CA PHE A 46 -2.36 -7.88 -38.02
C PHE A 46 -1.59 -6.64 -37.53
N THR A 47 -0.73 -6.08 -38.36
CA THR A 47 0.01 -4.85 -38.05
C THR A 47 -0.93 -3.65 -37.88
N VAL A 48 -1.93 -3.52 -38.76
CA VAL A 48 -2.96 -2.48 -38.64
C VAL A 48 -3.78 -2.67 -37.35
N ILE A 49 -4.11 -3.90 -36.99
CA ILE A 49 -4.82 -4.20 -35.74
C ILE A 49 -3.99 -3.76 -34.51
N MET A 50 -2.69 -4.09 -34.46
CA MET A 50 -1.81 -3.64 -33.37
C MET A 50 -1.68 -2.12 -33.31
N ALA A 51 -1.61 -1.44 -34.46
CA ALA A 51 -1.56 0.02 -34.52
C ALA A 51 -2.84 0.66 -33.95
N ILE A 52 -4.01 0.12 -34.29
CA ILE A 52 -5.29 0.56 -33.72
C ILE A 52 -5.30 0.37 -32.20
N ILE A 53 -4.87 -0.81 -31.71
CA ILE A 53 -4.77 -1.09 -30.26
C ILE A 53 -3.84 -0.07 -29.57
N ALA A 54 -2.66 0.19 -30.14
CA ALA A 54 -1.69 1.13 -29.56
C ALA A 54 -2.26 2.56 -29.47
N VAL A 55 -2.92 3.04 -30.54
CA VAL A 55 -3.56 4.37 -30.57
C VAL A 55 -4.72 4.47 -29.58
N ILE A 56 -5.50 3.39 -29.41
CA ILE A 56 -6.59 3.34 -28.41
C ILE A 56 -6.04 3.32 -26.98
N MET A 57 -4.90 2.66 -26.73
CA MET A 57 -4.33 2.52 -25.39
C MET A 57 -3.55 3.76 -24.93
N LEU A 58 -2.84 4.44 -25.83
CA LEU A 58 -2.07 5.67 -25.54
C LEU A 58 -2.81 6.74 -24.70
N PRO A 59 -4.06 7.12 -25.00
CA PRO A 59 -4.80 8.09 -24.21
C PRO A 59 -4.92 7.71 -22.72
N PHE A 60 -5.03 6.41 -22.42
CA PHE A 60 -5.12 5.93 -21.05
C PHE A 60 -3.77 6.06 -20.34
N TYR A 61 -2.67 5.72 -21.01
CA TYR A 61 -1.31 5.90 -20.47
C TYR A 61 -1.02 7.36 -20.15
N VAL A 62 -1.44 8.29 -21.03
CA VAL A 62 -1.29 9.73 -20.82
C VAL A 62 -2.09 10.18 -19.60
N LEU A 63 -3.36 9.77 -19.49
CA LEU A 63 -4.20 10.17 -18.35
C LEU A 63 -3.63 9.68 -17.01
N GLU A 64 -3.21 8.42 -16.92
CA GLU A 64 -2.62 7.86 -15.70
C GLU A 64 -1.28 8.51 -15.34
N TYR A 65 -0.49 8.91 -16.35
CA TYR A 65 0.74 9.67 -16.14
C TYR A 65 0.45 11.04 -15.48
N TYR A 66 -0.51 11.79 -16.01
CA TYR A 66 -0.90 13.08 -15.41
C TYR A 66 -1.53 12.92 -14.04
N LYS A 67 -2.31 11.85 -13.82
CA LYS A 67 -2.84 11.52 -12.49
C LYS A 67 -1.71 11.22 -11.49
N SER A 68 -0.71 10.42 -11.87
CA SER A 68 0.47 10.18 -11.03
C SER A 68 1.22 11.47 -10.72
N LYS A 69 1.36 12.36 -11.71
CA LYS A 69 1.99 13.67 -11.52
C LYS A 69 1.18 14.57 -10.58
N TYR A 70 -0.15 14.53 -10.69
CA TYR A 70 -1.06 15.25 -9.81
C TYR A 70 -0.90 14.79 -8.35
N GLU A 71 -0.95 13.47 -8.09
CA GLU A 71 -0.81 12.95 -6.73
C GLU A 71 0.54 13.29 -6.10
N LYS A 72 1.63 13.26 -6.89
CA LYS A 72 2.97 13.68 -6.42
C LYS A 72 3.00 15.16 -6.03
N LYS A 73 2.44 16.03 -6.88
CA LYS A 73 2.34 17.47 -6.56
C LYS A 73 1.47 17.70 -5.33
N ARG A 74 0.33 17.02 -5.23
CA ARG A 74 -0.58 17.09 -4.08
C ARG A 74 0.13 16.68 -2.79
N PHE A 75 0.96 15.66 -2.83
CA PHE A 75 1.80 15.21 -1.72
C PHE A 75 2.88 16.23 -1.33
N GLU A 76 3.59 16.79 -2.31
CA GLU A 76 4.59 17.85 -2.09
C GLU A 76 3.97 19.11 -1.48
N ASP A 77 2.80 19.53 -1.99
CA ASP A 77 2.05 20.69 -1.47
C ASP A 77 1.67 20.48 0.02
N VAL A 78 1.26 19.27 0.41
CA VAL A 78 0.97 18.92 1.81
C VAL A 78 2.23 18.95 2.67
N GLY A 79 3.34 18.41 2.17
CA GLY A 79 4.62 18.44 2.87
C GLY A 79 5.09 19.86 3.19
N LEU A 80 5.02 20.75 2.19
CA LEU A 80 5.36 22.17 2.34
C LEU A 80 4.41 22.91 3.28
N TYR A 81 3.11 22.61 3.21
CA TYR A 81 2.11 23.18 4.11
C TYR A 81 2.41 22.80 5.57
N ILE A 82 2.67 21.52 5.86
CA ILE A 82 2.98 21.06 7.22
C ILE A 82 4.24 21.72 7.76
N ASP A 83 5.31 21.81 6.96
CA ASP A 83 6.54 22.51 7.38
C ASP A 83 6.25 23.97 7.70
N GLY A 84 5.58 24.68 6.79
CA GLY A 84 5.24 26.09 6.97
C GLY A 84 4.40 26.31 8.23
N VAL A 85 3.36 25.52 8.43
CA VAL A 85 2.48 25.63 9.61
C VAL A 85 3.24 25.36 10.90
N LEU A 86 4.05 24.30 10.95
CA LEU A 86 4.80 23.97 12.17
C LEU A 86 5.84 25.05 12.52
N TYR A 87 6.60 25.56 11.55
CA TYR A 87 7.59 26.61 11.82
C TYR A 87 6.95 27.95 12.19
N GLU A 88 5.86 28.35 11.51
CA GLU A 88 5.17 29.61 11.80
C GLU A 88 4.41 29.55 13.12
N PHE A 89 3.79 28.40 13.46
CA PHE A 89 3.11 28.20 14.73
C PHE A 89 4.08 28.22 15.92
N LEU A 90 5.31 27.72 15.74
CA LEU A 90 6.36 27.84 16.76
C LEU A 90 6.63 29.30 17.13
N ARG A 91 6.49 30.23 16.17
CA ARG A 91 6.73 31.66 16.38
C ARG A 91 5.53 32.38 16.98
N THR A 92 4.32 32.13 16.47
CA THR A 92 3.13 32.90 16.82
C THR A 92 2.30 32.28 17.93
N GLY A 93 2.25 30.94 18.01
CA GLY A 93 1.35 30.21 18.90
C GLY A 93 -0.15 30.42 18.58
N LYS A 94 -0.47 31.04 17.46
CA LYS A 94 -1.83 31.43 17.04
C LYS A 94 -2.16 30.91 15.66
N ILE A 95 -3.21 30.08 15.55
CA ILE A 95 -3.59 29.39 14.31
C ILE A 95 -3.87 30.37 13.18
N GLN A 96 -4.63 31.44 13.43
CA GLN A 96 -4.99 32.43 12.41
C GLN A 96 -3.75 33.12 11.81
N GLU A 97 -2.85 33.60 12.67
CA GLU A 97 -1.60 34.26 12.23
C GLU A 97 -0.70 33.30 11.47
N THR A 98 -0.60 32.05 11.94
CA THR A 98 0.14 30.98 11.25
C THR A 98 -0.38 30.75 9.84
N LEU A 99 -1.70 30.56 9.67
CA LEU A 99 -2.28 30.31 8.36
C LEU A 99 -2.11 31.50 7.42
N SER A 100 -2.18 32.73 7.93
CA SER A 100 -1.95 33.95 7.14
C SER A 100 -0.51 34.05 6.62
N ALA A 101 0.46 33.76 7.48
CA ALA A 101 1.88 33.71 7.12
C ALA A 101 2.17 32.61 6.08
N VAL A 102 1.61 31.41 6.29
CA VAL A 102 1.77 30.28 5.36
C VAL A 102 1.08 30.58 4.01
N ASN A 103 -0.12 31.14 3.99
CA ASN A 103 -0.80 31.50 2.74
C ASN A 103 0.03 32.49 1.89
N SER A 104 0.73 33.41 2.55
CA SER A 104 1.59 34.39 1.90
C SER A 104 2.82 33.76 1.26
N SER A 105 3.41 32.72 1.89
CA SER A 105 4.59 32.02 1.39
C SER A 105 4.29 30.93 0.35
N LEU A 106 3.07 30.39 0.34
CA LEU A 106 2.65 29.36 -0.61
C LEU A 106 2.62 29.88 -2.06
N GLN A 107 3.09 29.03 -2.98
CA GLN A 107 3.00 29.29 -4.42
C GLN A 107 1.55 29.22 -4.91
N PRO A 108 1.19 29.93 -6.01
CA PRO A 108 -0.15 29.86 -6.58
C PRO A 108 -0.53 28.41 -6.95
N GLY A 109 -1.65 27.94 -6.40
CA GLY A 109 -2.06 26.55 -6.57
C GLY A 109 -3.28 26.20 -5.72
N LYS A 110 -3.68 24.92 -5.80
CA LYS A 110 -4.87 24.42 -5.10
C LYS A 110 -4.74 24.56 -3.57
N MET A 111 -3.56 24.25 -3.01
CA MET A 111 -3.32 24.38 -1.57
C MET A 111 -3.51 25.82 -1.09
N LYS A 112 -2.89 26.79 -1.77
CA LYS A 112 -3.04 28.22 -1.45
C LYS A 112 -4.51 28.66 -1.45
N ASN A 113 -5.26 28.26 -2.48
CA ASN A 113 -6.68 28.61 -2.57
C ASN A 113 -7.51 28.03 -1.40
N VAL A 114 -7.18 26.83 -0.94
CA VAL A 114 -7.89 26.18 0.17
C VAL A 114 -7.53 26.83 1.51
N VAL A 115 -6.25 27.19 1.70
CA VAL A 115 -5.83 27.96 2.88
C VAL A 115 -6.48 29.35 2.88
N ASP A 116 -6.61 30.00 1.72
CA ASP A 116 -7.32 31.26 1.57
C ASP A 116 -8.82 31.14 1.92
N MET A 117 -9.48 30.04 1.53
CA MET A 117 -10.85 29.74 1.95
C MET A 117 -10.96 29.56 3.46
N ALA A 118 -10.02 28.85 4.08
CA ALA A 118 -9.97 28.69 5.53
C ALA A 118 -9.77 30.03 6.26
N LEU A 119 -8.89 30.89 5.73
CA LEU A 119 -8.67 32.24 6.27
C LEU A 119 -9.90 33.14 6.12
N LYS A 120 -10.60 33.09 4.98
CA LYS A 120 -11.87 33.82 4.83
C LYS A 120 -12.89 33.39 5.87
N HIS A 121 -12.98 32.09 6.14
CA HIS A 121 -13.87 31.58 7.18
C HIS A 121 -13.53 32.12 8.58
N PHE A 122 -12.24 32.32 8.90
CA PHE A 122 -11.81 33.02 10.13
C PHE A 122 -12.28 34.48 10.19
N PHE A 123 -12.30 35.21 9.07
CA PHE A 123 -12.65 36.63 9.05
C PHE A 123 -14.15 36.91 8.93
N GLU A 124 -14.91 35.96 8.39
CA GLU A 124 -16.36 36.12 8.14
C GLU A 124 -17.23 35.58 9.28
N THR A 125 -16.67 34.76 10.18
CA THR A 125 -17.41 34.13 11.29
C THR A 125 -17.05 34.80 12.61
N PHE A 126 -18.00 35.50 13.24
CA PHE A 126 -17.76 36.34 14.43
C PHE A 126 -18.28 35.76 15.76
N ASP A 127 -19.15 34.73 15.74
CA ASP A 127 -19.94 34.30 16.91
C ASP A 127 -19.80 32.81 17.31
N ASP A 128 -18.91 32.04 16.68
CA ASP A 128 -18.77 30.61 17.00
C ASP A 128 -17.55 30.31 17.89
N SER A 129 -17.72 29.43 18.88
CA SER A 129 -16.64 29.04 19.80
C SER A 129 -15.59 28.13 19.16
N ASP A 130 -15.86 27.57 17.99
CA ASP A 130 -15.03 26.56 17.30
C ASP A 130 -14.48 27.04 15.93
N VAL A 131 -14.49 28.35 15.62
CA VAL A 131 -14.06 28.90 14.30
C VAL A 131 -12.70 28.39 13.84
N ALA A 132 -11.74 28.25 14.77
CA ALA A 132 -10.41 27.73 14.44
C ALA A 132 -10.43 26.28 13.96
N LYS A 133 -11.27 25.44 14.56
CA LYS A 133 -11.44 24.05 14.20
C LYS A 133 -12.14 23.91 12.85
N ASP A 134 -13.21 24.67 12.63
CA ASP A 134 -13.96 24.63 11.37
C ASP A 134 -13.10 25.09 10.19
N ALA A 135 -12.27 26.12 10.38
CA ALA A 135 -11.34 26.59 9.36
C ALA A 135 -10.26 25.54 9.03
N LEU A 136 -9.72 24.86 10.04
CA LEU A 136 -8.76 23.77 9.83
C LEU A 136 -9.43 22.55 9.15
N ASP A 137 -10.68 22.28 9.48
CA ASP A 137 -11.47 21.21 8.86
C ASP A 137 -11.72 21.43 7.36
N ILE A 138 -11.80 22.68 6.88
CA ILE A 138 -11.84 22.98 5.43
C ILE A 138 -10.60 22.41 4.73
N ILE A 139 -9.43 22.62 5.31
CA ILE A 139 -8.16 22.14 4.76
C ILE A 139 -8.08 20.61 4.87
N ALA A 140 -8.47 20.05 6.02
CA ALA A 140 -8.43 18.61 6.26
C ALA A 140 -9.43 17.81 5.40
N LYS A 141 -10.57 18.41 5.02
CA LYS A 141 -11.55 17.81 4.10
C LYS A 141 -10.99 17.69 2.68
N GLU A 142 -10.30 18.72 2.20
CA GLU A 142 -9.72 18.71 0.85
C GLU A 142 -8.45 17.84 0.76
N TYR A 143 -7.61 17.94 1.78
CA TYR A 143 -6.36 17.19 1.92
C TYR A 143 -6.48 16.19 3.05
N ASP A 144 -7.32 15.17 2.83
CA ASP A 144 -7.56 14.08 3.77
C ASP A 144 -6.29 13.25 4.01
N CYS A 145 -5.48 13.72 4.97
CA CYS A 145 -4.19 13.20 5.34
C CYS A 145 -4.09 13.14 6.86
N LYS A 146 -3.67 11.99 7.41
CA LYS A 146 -3.49 11.80 8.85
C LYS A 146 -2.52 12.83 9.45
N GLN A 147 -1.44 13.18 8.74
CA GLN A 147 -0.43 14.11 9.25
C GLN A 147 -0.99 15.53 9.42
N ILE A 148 -1.82 16.00 8.47
CA ILE A 148 -2.51 17.30 8.59
C ILE A 148 -3.41 17.30 9.82
N LYS A 149 -4.25 16.27 9.97
CA LYS A 149 -5.17 16.15 11.12
C LYS A 149 -4.43 16.15 12.46
N ASN A 150 -3.29 15.46 12.53
CA ASN A 150 -2.47 15.43 13.75
C ASN A 150 -1.88 16.80 14.08
N VAL A 151 -1.34 17.51 13.09
CA VAL A 151 -0.81 18.88 13.25
C VAL A 151 -1.92 19.84 13.69
N HIS A 152 -3.09 19.77 13.04
CA HIS A 152 -4.24 20.61 13.37
C HIS A 152 -4.77 20.37 14.78
N LYS A 153 -4.92 19.10 15.19
CA LYS A 153 -5.31 18.74 16.56
C LYS A 153 -4.30 19.25 17.58
N PHE A 154 -3.00 19.13 17.29
CA PHE A 154 -1.95 19.66 18.15
C PHE A 154 -2.06 21.18 18.31
N MET A 155 -2.19 21.93 17.22
CA MET A 155 -2.33 23.38 17.26
C MET A 155 -3.56 23.82 18.05
N LEU A 156 -4.72 23.18 17.82
CA LEU A 156 -5.96 23.45 18.56
C LEU A 156 -5.77 23.21 20.05
N HIS A 157 -5.12 22.10 20.42
CA HIS A 157 -4.85 21.77 21.82
C HIS A 157 -3.94 22.81 22.49
N VAL A 158 -2.83 23.18 21.85
CA VAL A 158 -1.89 24.18 22.37
C VAL A 158 -2.54 25.55 22.50
N GLU A 159 -3.33 25.99 21.52
CA GLU A 159 -3.96 27.31 21.57
C GLU A 159 -5.04 27.40 22.64
N SER A 160 -5.76 26.29 22.92
CA SER A 160 -6.85 26.25 23.90
C SER A 160 -6.38 25.97 25.33
N HIS A 161 -5.38 25.11 25.52
CA HIS A 161 -4.94 24.62 26.84
C HIS A 161 -3.52 25.06 27.22
N GLY A 162 -2.76 25.66 26.29
CA GLY A 162 -1.33 25.89 26.47
C GLY A 162 -0.51 24.60 26.37
N GLY A 163 0.81 24.69 26.42
CA GLY A 163 1.69 23.52 26.42
C GLY A 163 3.10 23.78 25.88
N GLU A 164 3.95 22.76 25.96
CA GLU A 164 5.30 22.83 25.41
C GLU A 164 5.28 22.72 23.88
N ILE A 165 5.44 23.86 23.20
CA ILE A 165 5.35 23.97 21.74
C ILE A 165 6.60 23.39 21.06
N GLU A 166 7.79 23.75 21.55
CA GLU A 166 9.05 23.48 20.84
C GLU A 166 9.34 21.98 20.67
N LYS A 167 9.26 21.20 21.75
CA LYS A 167 9.53 19.75 21.69
C LYS A 167 8.48 19.00 20.86
N SER A 168 7.21 19.34 21.03
CA SER A 168 6.11 18.75 20.28
C SER A 168 6.26 19.00 18.77
N ILE A 169 6.62 20.22 18.38
CA ILE A 169 6.89 20.57 16.97
C ILE A 169 8.10 19.82 16.42
N LYS A 170 9.21 19.72 17.17
CA LYS A 170 10.37 18.91 16.76
C LYS A 170 9.98 17.45 16.50
N LEU A 171 9.14 16.88 17.35
CA LEU A 171 8.64 15.51 17.21
C LEU A 171 7.75 15.36 15.97
N LEU A 172 6.81 16.29 15.75
CA LEU A 172 5.94 16.30 14.56
C LEU A 172 6.72 16.48 13.27
N LEU A 173 7.72 17.38 13.24
CA LEU A 173 8.63 17.55 12.11
C LEU A 173 9.41 16.27 11.82
N ALA A 174 10.00 15.64 12.85
CA ALA A 174 10.69 14.37 12.68
C ALA A 174 9.76 13.27 12.15
N GLY A 175 8.54 13.17 12.69
CA GLY A 175 7.51 12.26 12.20
C GLY A 175 7.15 12.48 10.74
N LYS A 176 6.99 13.75 10.34
CA LYS A 176 6.73 14.18 8.96
C LYS A 176 7.90 13.86 8.03
N SER A 177 9.15 14.18 8.39
CA SER A 177 10.31 13.88 7.55
C SER A 177 10.45 12.38 7.29
N MET A 178 10.21 11.55 8.30
CA MET A 178 10.23 10.09 8.15
C MET A 178 9.08 9.59 7.27
N TRP A 179 7.88 10.16 7.42
CA TRP A 179 6.77 9.89 6.51
C TRP A 179 7.11 10.23 5.06
N GLU A 180 7.70 11.40 4.81
CA GLU A 180 8.09 11.81 3.47
C GLU A 180 9.14 10.90 2.85
N LEU A 181 10.16 10.54 3.62
CA LEU A 181 11.19 9.61 3.19
C LEU A 181 10.57 8.27 2.76
N ARG A 182 9.69 7.71 3.58
CA ARG A 182 9.00 6.45 3.32
C ARG A 182 8.18 6.47 2.03
N ILE A 183 7.39 7.52 1.81
CA ILE A 183 6.58 7.65 0.59
C ILE A 183 7.47 7.84 -0.65
N LYS A 184 8.55 8.62 -0.54
CA LYS A 184 9.53 8.81 -1.62
C LYS A 184 10.23 7.50 -1.99
N GLU A 185 10.66 6.72 -1.01
CA GLU A 185 11.25 5.38 -1.21
C GLU A 185 10.25 4.44 -1.90
N MET A 186 9.00 4.39 -1.43
CA MET A 186 7.94 3.59 -2.05
C MET A 186 7.69 3.99 -3.51
N LEU A 187 7.65 5.30 -3.81
CA LEU A 187 7.47 5.81 -5.16
C LEU A 187 8.65 5.44 -6.07
N ALA A 188 9.88 5.53 -5.56
CA ALA A 188 11.08 5.14 -6.28
C ALA A 188 11.06 3.63 -6.60
N GLU A 189 10.69 2.80 -5.62
CA GLU A 189 10.56 1.35 -5.77
C GLU A 189 9.47 0.99 -6.80
N ARG A 190 8.27 1.57 -6.71
CA ARG A 190 7.20 1.35 -7.69
C ARG A 190 7.58 1.80 -9.10
N SER A 191 8.26 2.94 -9.23
CA SER A 191 8.77 3.43 -10.51
C SER A 191 9.79 2.48 -11.11
N ARG A 192 10.70 1.94 -10.28
CA ARG A 192 11.66 0.91 -10.69
C ARG A 192 10.94 -0.37 -11.14
N MET A 193 10.03 -0.91 -10.33
CA MET A 193 9.26 -2.11 -10.67
C MET A 193 8.44 -1.93 -11.96
N PHE A 194 7.83 -0.76 -12.17
CA PHE A 194 7.14 -0.46 -13.43
C PHE A 194 8.09 -0.52 -14.64
N LYS A 195 9.29 0.04 -14.53
CA LYS A 195 10.31 -0.07 -15.59
C LYS A 195 10.71 -1.53 -15.82
N GLU A 196 10.90 -2.31 -14.75
CA GLU A 196 11.22 -3.74 -14.85
C GLU A 196 10.10 -4.53 -15.56
N VAL A 197 8.81 -4.24 -15.29
CA VAL A 197 7.67 -4.83 -16.02
C VAL A 197 7.73 -4.49 -17.51
N VAL A 198 7.97 -3.23 -17.85
CA VAL A 198 8.07 -2.79 -19.26
C VAL A 198 9.25 -3.45 -19.96
N PHE A 199 10.43 -3.50 -19.32
CA PHE A 199 11.59 -4.19 -19.87
C PHE A 199 11.34 -5.68 -20.06
N SER A 200 10.68 -6.33 -19.09
CA SER A 200 10.29 -7.74 -19.19
C SER A 200 9.39 -7.97 -20.40
N ALA A 201 8.39 -7.11 -20.63
CA ALA A 201 7.53 -7.19 -21.81
C ALA A 201 8.33 -7.04 -23.12
N VAL A 202 9.20 -6.04 -23.21
CA VAL A 202 10.06 -5.84 -24.39
C VAL A 202 10.95 -7.05 -24.67
N ILE A 203 11.66 -7.56 -23.65
CA ILE A 203 12.53 -8.72 -23.78
C ILE A 203 11.71 -9.95 -24.21
N SER A 204 10.55 -10.16 -23.62
CA SER A 204 9.68 -11.28 -23.94
C SER A 204 9.23 -11.26 -25.41
N LEU A 205 8.89 -10.08 -25.94
CA LEU A 205 8.55 -9.89 -27.35
C LEU A 205 9.75 -10.11 -28.28
N LEU A 206 10.95 -9.67 -27.88
CA LEU A 206 12.18 -9.92 -28.64
C LEU A 206 12.50 -11.41 -28.75
N ILE A 207 12.39 -12.17 -27.65
CA ILE A 207 12.57 -13.62 -27.65
C ILE A 207 11.55 -14.29 -28.57
N CYS A 208 10.27 -13.87 -28.48
CA CYS A 208 9.22 -14.34 -29.38
C CYS A 208 9.53 -14.09 -30.86
N GLY A 209 10.18 -12.96 -31.17
CA GLY A 209 10.62 -12.64 -32.52
C GLY A 209 11.82 -13.49 -32.97
N MET A 210 12.84 -13.64 -32.12
CA MET A 210 14.04 -14.42 -32.45
C MET A 210 13.72 -15.85 -32.90
N VAL A 211 12.78 -16.53 -32.25
CA VAL A 211 12.38 -17.90 -32.63
C VAL A 211 11.81 -17.98 -34.05
N LEU A 212 11.11 -16.95 -34.52
CA LEU A 212 10.57 -16.87 -35.89
C LEU A 212 11.65 -16.62 -36.95
N TYR A 213 12.86 -16.23 -36.52
CA TYR A 213 14.01 -16.05 -37.39
C TYR A 213 14.95 -17.26 -37.42
N ILE A 214 14.77 -18.26 -36.55
CA ILE A 214 15.56 -19.50 -36.59
C ILE A 214 15.08 -20.33 -37.79
N PRO A 215 15.86 -20.43 -38.89
CA PRO A 215 15.46 -21.20 -40.05
C PRO A 215 15.86 -22.66 -39.79
N THR A 216 14.99 -23.42 -39.13
CA THR A 216 15.16 -24.87 -39.05
C THR A 216 14.36 -25.51 -40.19
N VAL A 217 15.07 -25.76 -41.30
CA VAL A 217 14.66 -26.65 -42.40
C VAL A 217 13.30 -26.31 -43.04
N ASN A 218 13.28 -25.38 -44.00
CA ASN A 218 12.21 -25.16 -45.01
C ASN A 218 10.76 -24.96 -44.54
N VAL A 219 10.47 -24.91 -43.24
CA VAL A 219 9.11 -24.70 -42.72
C VAL A 219 9.02 -23.28 -42.13
N ASP A 220 8.45 -22.37 -42.92
CA ASP A 220 8.16 -21.01 -42.46
C ASP A 220 6.76 -20.92 -41.85
N ILE A 221 6.68 -20.71 -40.55
CA ILE A 221 5.42 -20.62 -39.80
C ILE A 221 5.00 -19.16 -39.64
N SER A 222 5.86 -18.20 -40.01
CA SER A 222 5.57 -16.78 -39.84
C SER A 222 4.27 -16.38 -40.55
N GLY A 223 3.91 -17.05 -41.65
CA GLY A 223 2.65 -16.82 -42.37
C GLY A 223 1.38 -17.44 -41.74
N ASN A 224 1.50 -18.26 -40.68
CA ASN A 224 0.35 -18.94 -40.10
C ASN A 224 -0.54 -17.98 -39.30
N PHE A 225 -1.83 -17.96 -39.61
CA PHE A 225 -2.83 -17.10 -38.97
C PHE A 225 -2.88 -17.28 -37.44
N VAL A 226 -2.63 -18.50 -36.93
CA VAL A 226 -2.62 -18.82 -35.49
C VAL A 226 -1.45 -18.11 -34.80
N VAL A 227 -0.24 -18.19 -35.36
CA VAL A 227 0.98 -17.59 -34.79
C VAL A 227 0.91 -16.06 -34.82
N GLN A 228 0.37 -15.49 -35.91
CA GLN A 228 0.18 -14.05 -36.01
C GLN A 228 -0.92 -13.53 -35.08
N GLY A 229 -2.06 -14.23 -35.01
CA GLY A 229 -3.14 -13.89 -34.08
C GLY A 229 -2.69 -13.96 -32.62
N LEU A 230 -1.91 -14.98 -32.27
CA LEU A 230 -1.35 -15.13 -30.92
C LEU A 230 -0.34 -14.03 -30.59
N SER A 231 0.45 -13.58 -31.56
CA SER A 231 1.38 -12.45 -31.38
C SER A 231 0.64 -11.13 -31.09
N VAL A 232 -0.48 -10.86 -31.77
CA VAL A 232 -1.35 -9.72 -31.46
C VAL A 232 -1.99 -9.87 -30.07
N PHE A 233 -2.38 -11.08 -29.70
CA PHE A 233 -2.93 -11.37 -28.37
C PHE A 233 -1.92 -11.13 -27.24
N VAL A 234 -0.68 -11.59 -27.39
CA VAL A 234 0.41 -11.31 -26.43
C VAL A 234 0.66 -9.81 -26.33
N PHE A 235 0.75 -9.09 -27.45
CA PHE A 235 0.92 -7.64 -27.46
C PHE A 235 -0.22 -6.92 -26.71
N LEU A 236 -1.47 -7.38 -26.87
CA LEU A 236 -2.62 -6.84 -26.13
C LEU A 236 -2.48 -7.12 -24.63
N LEU A 237 -2.14 -8.35 -24.23
CA LEU A 237 -1.95 -8.70 -22.83
C LEU A 237 -0.83 -7.90 -22.17
N ASP A 238 0.31 -7.73 -22.84
CA ASP A 238 1.43 -6.93 -22.34
C ASP A 238 1.04 -5.47 -22.13
N ASN A 239 0.24 -4.90 -23.04
CA ASN A 239 -0.33 -3.57 -22.89
C ASN A 239 -1.31 -3.48 -21.71
N LEU A 240 -2.11 -4.51 -21.44
CA LEU A 240 -2.99 -4.56 -20.27
C LEU A 240 -2.19 -4.69 -18.96
N ILE A 241 -1.13 -5.50 -18.96
CA ILE A 241 -0.20 -5.67 -17.84
C ILE A 241 0.49 -4.33 -17.54
N ALA A 242 1.05 -3.66 -18.55
CA ALA A 242 1.70 -2.36 -18.41
C ALA A 242 0.73 -1.28 -17.93
N LYS A 243 -0.51 -1.24 -18.46
CA LYS A 243 -1.56 -0.33 -17.96
C LYS A 243 -1.88 -0.60 -16.48
N LYS A 244 -2.04 -1.87 -16.10
CA LYS A 244 -2.31 -2.24 -14.70
C LYS A 244 -1.13 -1.87 -13.80
N ALA A 245 0.11 -2.08 -14.24
CA ALA A 245 1.32 -1.69 -13.55
C ALA A 245 1.43 -0.16 -13.37
N GLN A 246 1.13 0.63 -14.41
CA GLN A 246 1.15 2.09 -14.32
C GLN A 246 0.12 2.63 -13.32
N LYS A 247 -1.04 1.99 -13.19
CA LYS A 247 -2.07 2.38 -12.21
C LYS A 247 -1.55 2.32 -10.76
N PHE A 248 -0.55 1.50 -10.45
CA PHE A 248 0.09 1.48 -9.12
C PHE A 248 0.90 2.77 -8.83
N LEU A 249 1.26 3.55 -9.85
CA LEU A 249 1.94 4.85 -9.72
C LEU A 249 0.98 6.03 -9.49
N SER A 250 -0.32 5.84 -9.73
CA SER A 250 -1.37 6.87 -9.61
C SER A 250 -2.29 6.67 -8.39
N VAL A 251 -1.78 5.97 -7.37
CA VAL A 251 -2.45 5.77 -6.07
C VAL A 251 -2.47 7.08 -5.29
N ASP A 252 -3.55 7.35 -4.57
CA ASP A 252 -3.66 8.48 -3.65
C ASP A 252 -2.60 8.36 -2.54
N LEU A 253 -1.58 9.22 -2.60
CA LEU A 253 -0.42 9.16 -1.71
C LEU A 253 -0.73 9.61 -0.29
N LEU A 254 -1.77 10.43 -0.09
CA LEU A 254 -2.14 10.95 1.23
C LEU A 254 -2.85 9.89 2.08
N LYS A 255 -3.56 8.95 1.42
CA LYS A 255 -4.34 7.90 2.07
C LYS A 255 -3.62 6.57 2.18
N VAL A 256 -2.37 6.48 1.69
CA VAL A 256 -1.58 5.25 1.79
C VAL A 256 -1.43 4.80 3.25
N ASP A 257 -1.35 5.76 4.17
CA ASP A 257 -1.12 5.50 5.61
C ASP A 257 -2.38 5.13 6.41
N GLU A 258 -3.56 5.21 5.80
CA GLU A 258 -4.83 4.95 6.48
C GLU A 258 -5.02 3.45 6.76
N ILE A 259 -5.23 3.09 8.03
CA ILE A 259 -5.59 1.73 8.45
C ILE A 259 -7.11 1.62 8.31
N LYS A 260 -7.59 0.86 7.32
CA LYS A 260 -9.00 0.91 6.88
C LYS A 260 -9.96 -0.11 7.53
N ASP A 261 -9.51 -0.98 8.43
CA ASP A 261 -10.29 -2.18 8.79
C ASP A 261 -10.28 -2.54 10.30
N ASP A 262 -10.48 -1.56 11.17
CA ASP A 262 -10.46 -1.78 12.63
C ASP A 262 -11.49 -2.80 13.12
N GLU A 263 -12.74 -2.78 12.60
CA GLU A 263 -13.79 -3.74 12.99
C GLU A 263 -13.46 -5.19 12.56
N TYR A 264 -12.89 -5.36 11.37
CA TYR A 264 -12.49 -6.66 10.87
C TYR A 264 -11.41 -7.29 11.75
N TYR A 265 -10.41 -6.51 12.17
CA TYR A 265 -9.36 -7.01 13.05
C TYR A 265 -9.85 -7.28 14.47
N ILE A 266 -10.77 -6.48 15.02
CA ILE A 266 -11.44 -6.78 16.29
C ILE A 266 -12.12 -8.14 16.21
N LYS A 267 -12.91 -8.39 15.16
CA LYS A 267 -13.61 -9.67 14.99
C LYS A 267 -12.63 -10.83 14.85
N LYS A 268 -11.53 -10.63 14.12
CA LYS A 268 -10.50 -11.65 13.92
C LYS A 268 -9.73 -11.98 15.20
N MET A 269 -9.46 -10.98 16.03
CA MET A 269 -8.83 -11.13 17.34
C MET A 269 -9.73 -11.95 18.28
N LYS A 270 -11.02 -11.60 18.37
CA LYS A 270 -12.04 -12.39 19.09
C LYS A 270 -12.13 -13.84 18.61
N GLN A 271 -12.18 -14.04 17.30
CA GLN A 271 -12.24 -15.38 16.70
C GLN A 271 -10.99 -16.21 17.04
N TRP A 272 -9.82 -15.58 17.10
CA TRP A 272 -8.59 -16.25 17.48
C TRP A 272 -8.59 -16.67 18.96
N HIS A 273 -9.08 -15.82 19.87
CA HIS A 273 -9.25 -16.22 21.29
C HIS A 273 -10.17 -17.43 21.44
N ILE A 274 -11.33 -17.44 20.77
CA ILE A 274 -12.26 -18.59 20.78
C ILE A 274 -11.57 -19.84 20.23
N GLN A 275 -10.89 -19.73 19.08
CA GLN A 275 -10.17 -20.85 18.47
C GLN A 275 -9.02 -21.35 19.35
N LYS A 276 -8.38 -20.49 20.14
CA LYS A 276 -7.30 -20.87 21.04
C LYS A 276 -7.80 -21.79 22.15
N GLU A 277 -8.98 -21.50 22.72
CA GLU A 277 -9.61 -22.30 23.77
C GLU A 277 -10.10 -23.67 23.25
N GLU A 278 -10.52 -23.75 21.99
CA GLU A 278 -10.95 -25.01 21.38
C GLU A 278 -9.76 -25.94 21.06
N LYS A 279 -9.69 -27.11 21.73
CA LYS A 279 -8.66 -28.14 21.48
C LYS A 279 -8.70 -28.73 20.07
N MET A 280 -9.89 -28.98 19.51
CA MET A 280 -10.09 -29.42 18.13
C MET A 280 -11.42 -28.88 17.56
N PRO A 281 -11.41 -28.07 16.48
CA PRO A 281 -12.65 -27.60 15.87
C PRO A 281 -13.34 -28.75 15.15
N ARG A 282 -14.68 -28.84 15.29
CA ARG A 282 -15.51 -29.88 14.66
C ARG A 282 -15.27 -29.98 13.15
N ALA A 283 -14.98 -28.86 12.50
CA ALA A 283 -14.69 -28.78 11.08
C ALA A 283 -13.47 -29.63 10.65
N SER A 284 -12.38 -29.66 11.42
CA SER A 284 -11.18 -30.45 11.07
C SER A 284 -11.39 -31.96 11.23
N ILE A 285 -12.26 -32.37 12.15
CA ILE A 285 -12.65 -33.77 12.30
C ILE A 285 -13.49 -34.19 11.09
N ILE A 286 -14.42 -33.34 10.65
CA ILE A 286 -15.27 -33.60 9.49
C ILE A 286 -14.43 -33.66 8.21
N THR A 287 -13.57 -32.68 7.95
CA THR A 287 -12.73 -32.66 6.73
C THR A 287 -11.72 -33.81 6.71
N GLY A 288 -11.10 -34.13 7.85
CA GLY A 288 -10.23 -35.31 7.99
C GLY A 288 -10.99 -36.61 7.72
N SER A 289 -12.20 -36.76 8.25
CA SER A 289 -13.04 -37.95 8.05
C SER A 289 -13.49 -38.11 6.58
N ILE A 290 -13.83 -37.01 5.90
CA ILE A 290 -14.12 -37.00 4.46
C ILE A 290 -12.88 -37.44 3.66
N GLY A 291 -11.69 -36.97 4.04
CA GLY A 291 -10.45 -37.40 3.40
C GLY A 291 -10.19 -38.90 3.54
N VAL A 292 -10.45 -39.48 4.71
CA VAL A 292 -10.35 -40.93 4.93
C VAL A 292 -11.34 -41.70 4.05
N LEU A 293 -12.57 -41.21 3.92
CA LEU A 293 -13.58 -41.82 3.05
C LEU A 293 -13.17 -41.76 1.56
N ALA A 294 -12.53 -40.66 1.13
CA ALA A 294 -11.98 -40.52 -0.21
C ALA A 294 -10.83 -41.50 -0.48
N VAL A 295 -10.01 -41.83 0.53
CA VAL A 295 -8.97 -42.87 0.41
C VAL A 295 -9.61 -44.23 0.16
N VAL A 296 -10.66 -44.59 0.92
CA VAL A 296 -11.37 -45.87 0.75
C VAL A 296 -11.95 -46.00 -0.67
N LEU A 297 -12.58 -44.93 -1.18
CA LEU A 297 -13.10 -44.90 -2.55
C LEU A 297 -11.99 -45.00 -3.61
N ALA A 298 -10.86 -44.31 -3.42
CA ALA A 298 -9.74 -44.36 -4.35
C ALA A 298 -9.09 -45.75 -4.42
N VAL A 299 -9.05 -46.48 -3.31
CA VAL A 299 -8.58 -47.88 -3.26
C VAL A 299 -9.53 -48.81 -4.03
N ILE A 300 -10.85 -48.60 -3.92
CA ILE A 300 -11.85 -49.38 -4.68
C ILE A 300 -11.68 -49.19 -6.20
N VAL A 301 -11.33 -47.98 -6.64
CA VAL A 301 -11.10 -47.64 -8.07
C VAL A 301 -9.75 -48.15 -8.60
N LYS A 302 -8.89 -48.74 -7.75
CA LYS A 302 -7.57 -49.32 -8.09
C LYS A 302 -6.59 -48.37 -8.81
N ASN A 303 -6.74 -47.06 -8.64
CA ASN A 303 -5.83 -46.08 -9.24
C ASN A 303 -4.85 -45.52 -8.20
N GLN A 304 -3.57 -45.85 -8.37
CA GLN A 304 -2.49 -45.52 -7.43
C GLN A 304 -2.29 -44.00 -7.24
N TRP A 305 -2.54 -43.18 -8.27
CA TRP A 305 -2.41 -41.72 -8.18
C TRP A 305 -3.47 -41.11 -7.28
N PHE A 306 -4.73 -41.55 -7.38
CA PHE A 306 -5.82 -41.03 -6.55
C PHE A 306 -5.67 -41.41 -5.09
N VAL A 307 -5.12 -42.59 -4.79
CA VAL A 307 -4.83 -43.01 -3.40
C VAL A 307 -3.80 -42.07 -2.77
N GLY A 308 -2.71 -41.76 -3.47
CA GLY A 308 -1.69 -40.83 -2.99
C GLY A 308 -2.26 -39.42 -2.70
N ILE A 309 -3.08 -38.90 -3.62
CA ILE A 309 -3.73 -37.58 -3.46
C ILE A 309 -4.72 -37.59 -2.28
N ALA A 310 -5.52 -38.65 -2.12
CA ALA A 310 -6.51 -38.75 -1.05
C ALA A 310 -5.86 -38.86 0.34
N ILE A 311 -4.72 -39.56 0.47
CA ILE A 311 -3.97 -39.64 1.73
C ILE A 311 -3.43 -38.26 2.11
N LEU A 312 -2.85 -37.53 1.16
CA LEU A 312 -2.38 -36.15 1.38
C LEU A 312 -3.54 -35.23 1.80
N PHE A 313 -4.72 -35.39 1.18
CA PHE A 313 -5.91 -34.63 1.54
C PHE A 313 -6.41 -34.94 2.96
N ALA A 314 -6.38 -36.21 3.38
CA ALA A 314 -6.74 -36.61 4.74
C ALA A 314 -5.78 -36.03 5.80
N ILE A 315 -4.47 -36.13 5.57
CA ILE A 315 -3.44 -35.56 6.45
C ILE A 315 -3.61 -34.04 6.56
N PHE A 316 -3.84 -33.37 5.43
CA PHE A 316 -4.09 -31.94 5.39
C PHE A 316 -5.36 -31.55 6.16
N GLY A 317 -6.45 -32.30 6.00
CA GLY A 317 -7.73 -32.05 6.71
C GLY A 317 -7.60 -32.09 8.23
N PHE A 318 -6.92 -33.10 8.78
CA PHE A 318 -6.68 -33.20 10.22
C PHE A 318 -5.75 -32.08 10.73
N ASN A 319 -4.72 -31.72 9.97
CA ASN A 319 -3.73 -30.72 10.37
C ASN A 319 -4.16 -29.26 10.04
N GLN A 320 -5.28 -29.08 9.33
CA GLN A 320 -5.77 -27.78 8.89
C GLN A 320 -5.96 -26.79 10.04
N HIS A 321 -6.41 -27.25 11.22
CA HIS A 321 -6.62 -26.37 12.37
C HIS A 321 -5.31 -25.86 12.98
N LEU A 322 -4.27 -26.68 13.10
CA LEU A 322 -2.97 -26.25 13.63
C LEU A 322 -2.29 -25.26 12.69
N VAL A 323 -2.36 -25.54 11.38
CA VAL A 323 -1.86 -24.64 10.34
C VAL A 323 -2.67 -23.34 10.33
N GLY A 324 -4.00 -23.43 10.41
CA GLY A 324 -4.91 -22.29 10.48
C GLY A 324 -4.64 -21.39 11.69
N LYS A 325 -4.48 -21.98 12.88
CA LYS A 325 -4.12 -21.24 14.12
C LYS A 325 -2.80 -20.50 13.96
N LYS A 326 -1.74 -21.17 13.49
CA LYS A 326 -0.42 -20.55 13.27
C LYS A 326 -0.46 -19.45 12.21
N LEU A 327 -1.25 -19.62 11.14
CA LEU A 327 -1.42 -18.59 10.11
C LEU A 327 -2.22 -17.40 10.63
N ALA A 328 -3.27 -17.64 11.42
CA ALA A 328 -4.06 -16.60 12.06
C ALA A 328 -3.23 -15.80 13.07
N GLU A 329 -2.46 -16.48 13.91
CA GLU A 329 -1.51 -15.89 14.86
C GLU A 329 -0.48 -15.03 14.13
N LYS A 330 0.18 -15.55 13.09
CA LYS A 330 1.12 -14.76 12.27
C LYS A 330 0.47 -13.53 11.64
N ALA A 331 -0.77 -13.67 11.15
CA ALA A 331 -1.51 -12.55 10.56
C ALA A 331 -1.85 -11.47 11.60
N LEU A 332 -2.26 -11.88 12.80
CA LEU A 332 -2.53 -10.97 13.92
C LEU A 332 -1.26 -10.30 14.42
N MET A 333 -0.17 -11.06 14.62
CA MET A 333 1.14 -10.49 14.98
C MET A 333 1.60 -9.43 13.98
N ARG A 334 1.40 -9.66 12.68
CA ARG A 334 1.75 -8.69 11.64
C ARG A 334 0.95 -7.39 11.78
N GLU A 335 -0.35 -7.50 12.05
CA GLU A 335 -1.20 -6.33 12.21
C GLU A 335 -0.95 -5.61 13.55
N ILE A 336 -0.71 -6.33 14.64
CA ILE A 336 -0.28 -5.78 15.93
C ILE A 336 1.01 -4.97 15.75
N LYS A 337 2.02 -5.53 15.07
CA LYS A 337 3.27 -4.82 14.75
C LYS A 337 3.04 -3.55 13.92
N ARG A 338 1.95 -3.48 13.16
CA ARG A 338 1.58 -2.32 12.35
C ARG A 338 0.82 -1.26 13.15
N ALA A 339 -0.13 -1.67 13.98
CA ALA A 339 -0.98 -0.79 14.75
C ALA A 339 -0.27 -0.20 15.98
N PHE A 340 0.55 -1.00 16.65
CA PHE A 340 1.20 -0.63 17.92
C PHE A 340 2.04 0.65 17.84
N PRO A 341 2.90 0.88 16.83
CA PRO A 341 3.70 2.10 16.77
C PRO A 341 2.87 3.38 16.60
N SER A 342 1.71 3.27 15.92
CA SER A 342 0.80 4.40 15.79
C SER A 342 0.22 4.79 17.14
N TRP A 343 -0.29 3.82 17.89
CA TRP A 343 -0.82 4.05 19.25
C TRP A 343 0.25 4.55 20.21
N LEU A 344 1.46 3.96 20.14
CA LEU A 344 2.58 4.38 20.98
C LEU A 344 2.97 5.85 20.74
N MET A 345 2.82 6.36 19.51
CA MET A 345 3.09 7.77 19.23
C MET A 345 2.11 8.68 19.98
N ASP A 346 0.82 8.36 19.92
CA ASP A 346 -0.22 9.12 20.60
C ASP A 346 -0.01 9.06 22.13
N LEU A 347 0.35 7.88 22.66
CA LEU A 347 0.71 7.71 24.06
C LEU A 347 1.92 8.57 24.45
N VAL A 348 2.98 8.58 23.63
CA VAL A 348 4.21 9.34 23.89
C VAL A 348 3.97 10.85 23.88
N LEU A 349 3.07 11.36 23.02
CA LEU A 349 2.66 12.76 23.04
C LEU A 349 1.97 13.11 24.37
N LEU A 350 1.10 12.23 24.87
CA LEU A 350 0.44 12.41 26.15
C LEU A 350 1.43 12.34 27.33
N LEU A 351 2.46 11.50 27.25
CA LEU A 351 3.51 11.39 28.28
C LEU A 351 4.34 12.66 28.46
N GLN A 352 4.29 13.61 27.53
CA GLN A 352 4.98 14.89 27.68
C GLN A 352 4.29 15.82 28.68
N THR A 353 2.98 15.67 28.88
CA THR A 353 2.18 16.53 29.75
C THR A 353 1.52 15.79 30.91
N GLU A 354 1.36 14.46 30.78
CA GLU A 354 0.64 13.61 31.71
C GLU A 354 1.52 12.48 32.26
N ASN A 355 1.14 11.96 33.43
CA ASN A 355 1.77 10.74 33.94
C ASN A 355 1.35 9.49 33.12
N VAL A 356 2.09 8.39 33.27
CA VAL A 356 1.89 7.16 32.48
C VAL A 356 0.47 6.61 32.59
N GLN A 357 -0.15 6.64 33.76
CA GLN A 357 -1.48 6.07 33.99
C GLN A 357 -2.57 6.92 33.30
N VAL A 358 -2.49 8.24 33.45
CA VAL A 358 -3.42 9.18 32.80
C VAL A 358 -3.23 9.15 31.28
N ALA A 359 -2.00 9.08 30.80
CA ALA A 359 -1.69 8.95 29.38
C ALA A 359 -2.29 7.66 28.78
N LEU A 360 -2.16 6.52 29.48
CA LEU A 360 -2.77 5.25 29.06
C LEU A 360 -4.30 5.34 28.98
N MET A 361 -4.95 5.93 29.99
CA MET A 361 -6.40 6.13 30.00
C MET A 361 -6.86 7.03 28.85
N LYS A 362 -6.22 8.19 28.65
CA LYS A 362 -6.54 9.13 27.56
C LYS A 362 -6.26 8.51 26.18
N SER A 363 -5.24 7.64 26.06
CA SER A 363 -4.90 6.99 24.79
C SER A 363 -6.00 6.04 24.26
N LYS A 364 -6.94 5.62 25.11
CA LYS A 364 -8.06 4.74 24.74
C LYS A 364 -8.97 5.32 23.65
N GLU A 365 -9.05 6.65 23.55
CA GLU A 365 -9.86 7.31 22.52
C GLU A 365 -9.33 7.05 21.10
N ASN A 366 -8.02 6.89 20.95
CA ASN A 366 -7.35 6.76 19.65
C ASN A 366 -6.71 5.38 19.45
N VAL A 367 -7.01 4.39 20.31
CA VAL A 367 -6.42 3.06 20.21
C VAL A 367 -6.97 2.31 18.97
N PRO A 368 -6.10 1.72 18.14
CA PRO A 368 -6.52 0.84 17.05
C PRO A 368 -7.34 -0.34 17.56
N GLY A 369 -8.37 -0.73 16.82
CA GLY A 369 -9.30 -1.79 17.24
C GLY A 369 -8.62 -3.09 17.68
N ILE A 370 -7.54 -3.51 17.02
CA ILE A 370 -6.80 -4.75 17.34
C ILE A 370 -6.12 -4.74 18.71
N LEU A 371 -5.85 -3.57 19.29
CA LEU A 371 -5.19 -3.41 20.60
C LEU A 371 -6.18 -3.09 21.71
N LYS A 372 -7.44 -2.79 21.38
CA LYS A 372 -8.41 -2.21 22.31
C LYS A 372 -8.70 -3.12 23.51
N GLU A 373 -8.94 -4.40 23.28
CA GLU A 373 -9.26 -5.37 24.34
C GLU A 373 -8.08 -5.58 25.29
N GLU A 374 -6.88 -5.71 24.73
CA GLU A 374 -5.64 -5.91 25.48
C GLU A 374 -5.26 -4.65 26.28
N LEU A 375 -5.53 -3.46 25.74
CA LEU A 375 -5.33 -2.20 26.45
C LEU A 375 -6.35 -2.03 27.58
N ASP A 376 -7.60 -2.42 27.36
CA ASP A 376 -8.64 -2.39 28.39
C ASP A 376 -8.29 -3.34 29.55
N GLU A 377 -7.78 -4.53 29.25
CA GLU A 377 -7.28 -5.47 30.28
C GLU A 377 -6.07 -4.89 31.04
N LEU A 378 -5.12 -4.27 30.34
CA LEU A 378 -3.96 -3.62 30.94
C LEU A 378 -4.39 -2.52 31.92
N ILE A 379 -5.24 -1.59 31.48
CA ILE A 379 -5.73 -0.48 32.30
C ILE A 379 -6.51 -1.01 33.51
N SER A 380 -7.36 -2.03 33.33
CA SER A 380 -8.12 -2.63 34.42
C SER A 380 -7.20 -3.26 35.48
N LYS A 381 -6.15 -3.97 35.08
CA LYS A 381 -5.15 -4.52 36.00
C LYS A 381 -4.35 -3.44 36.73
N LEU A 382 -3.98 -2.37 36.03
CA LEU A 382 -3.25 -1.24 36.63
C LEU A 382 -4.11 -0.45 37.64
N MET A 383 -5.43 -0.37 37.44
CA MET A 383 -6.34 0.20 38.43
C MET A 383 -6.41 -0.62 39.72
N MET A 384 -6.21 -1.94 39.64
CA MET A 384 -6.18 -2.82 40.81
C MET A 384 -4.80 -2.82 41.50
N ALA A 385 -3.72 -2.82 40.72
CA ALA A 385 -2.35 -2.91 41.22
C ALA A 385 -1.42 -1.94 40.45
N PRO A 386 -1.34 -0.65 40.85
CA PRO A 386 -0.66 0.40 40.07
C PRO A 386 0.86 0.30 40.05
N GLU A 387 1.47 -0.34 41.06
CA GLU A 387 2.93 -0.46 41.21
C GLU A 387 3.48 -1.79 40.67
N GLU A 388 2.62 -2.72 40.28
CA GLU A 388 3.08 -4.02 39.80
C GLU A 388 3.64 -3.93 38.36
N ALA A 389 4.76 -4.61 38.11
CA ALA A 389 5.31 -4.76 36.77
C ALA A 389 4.50 -5.73 35.89
N LYS A 390 3.76 -6.64 36.52
CA LYS A 390 3.08 -7.76 35.88
C LYS A 390 2.08 -7.33 34.79
N PRO A 391 1.24 -6.30 34.96
CA PRO A 391 0.35 -5.82 33.92
C PRO A 391 1.10 -5.42 32.63
N TYR A 392 2.24 -4.71 32.77
CA TYR A 392 3.06 -4.30 31.62
C TYR A 392 3.68 -5.49 30.88
N HIS A 393 4.19 -6.49 31.60
CA HIS A 393 4.81 -7.68 31.00
C HIS A 393 3.79 -8.64 30.37
N GLU A 394 2.56 -8.68 30.90
CA GLU A 394 1.49 -9.54 30.37
C GLU A 394 0.78 -8.95 29.14
N PHE A 395 1.00 -7.67 28.82
CA PHE A 395 0.41 -7.02 27.66
C PHE A 395 0.79 -7.75 26.36
N LEU A 396 -0.20 -8.24 25.61
CA LEU A 396 0.01 -9.06 24.41
C LEU A 396 0.91 -10.29 24.63
N LYS A 397 0.90 -10.90 25.84
CA LYS A 397 1.74 -12.07 26.16
C LYS A 397 1.58 -13.24 25.19
N ASP A 398 0.39 -13.35 24.61
CA ASP A 398 0.01 -14.35 23.63
C ASP A 398 0.71 -14.18 22.28
N PHE A 399 1.14 -12.95 21.97
CA PHE A 399 1.89 -12.58 20.79
C PHE A 399 3.27 -12.11 21.24
N THR A 400 4.17 -13.06 21.48
CA THR A 400 5.53 -12.77 21.97
C THR A 400 6.31 -11.91 20.97
N ILE A 401 6.17 -10.59 21.07
CA ILE A 401 6.80 -9.58 20.22
C ILE A 401 7.83 -8.82 21.08
N PRO A 402 9.15 -9.12 20.93
CA PRO A 402 10.19 -8.56 21.79
C PRO A 402 10.25 -7.03 21.78
N GLU A 403 9.95 -6.41 20.64
CA GLU A 403 9.98 -4.96 20.49
C GLU A 403 8.93 -4.27 21.37
N ILE A 404 7.72 -4.85 21.44
CA ILE A 404 6.61 -4.37 22.28
C ILE A 404 6.95 -4.57 23.75
N GLN A 405 7.41 -5.75 24.13
CA GLN A 405 7.79 -6.05 25.52
C GLN A 405 8.84 -5.08 26.05
N SER A 406 9.83 -4.73 25.23
CA SER A 406 10.82 -3.74 25.63
C SER A 406 10.25 -2.32 25.74
N VAL A 407 9.23 -1.94 24.95
CA VAL A 407 8.51 -0.68 25.15
C VAL A 407 7.74 -0.69 26.46
N MET A 408 7.03 -1.78 26.75
CA MET A 408 6.28 -1.92 28.00
C MET A 408 7.18 -1.84 29.23
N ASN A 409 8.39 -2.41 29.17
CA ASN A 409 9.39 -2.29 30.23
C ASN A 409 9.86 -0.84 30.44
N MET A 410 10.01 -0.07 29.36
CA MET A 410 10.36 1.35 29.44
C MET A 410 9.21 2.19 30.01
N LEU A 411 7.96 1.89 29.64
CA LEU A 411 6.78 2.53 30.23
C LEU A 411 6.65 2.25 31.73
N TYR A 412 6.93 1.01 32.15
CA TYR A 412 6.98 0.65 33.56
C TYR A 412 8.08 1.42 34.30
N SER A 413 9.31 1.46 33.76
CA SER A 413 10.43 2.23 34.32
C SER A 413 10.13 3.73 34.46
N LEU A 414 9.38 4.29 33.50
CA LEU A 414 8.88 5.66 33.57
C LEU A 414 7.85 5.83 34.69
N SER A 415 6.94 4.87 34.86
CA SER A 415 5.89 4.92 35.88
C SER A 415 6.44 4.86 37.31
N THR A 416 7.50 4.09 37.54
CA THR A 416 8.15 3.93 38.84
C THR A 416 9.22 4.98 39.14
N GLY A 417 9.56 5.83 38.16
CA GLY A 417 10.63 6.82 38.28
C GLY A 417 12.04 6.24 38.44
N SER A 418 12.23 4.93 38.21
CA SER A 418 13.48 4.22 38.48
C SER A 418 14.54 4.32 37.37
N GLY A 419 14.22 4.93 36.22
CA GLY A 419 15.03 4.86 35.00
C GLY A 419 15.95 6.06 34.68
N GLY A 420 16.18 6.99 35.62
CA GLY A 420 16.91 8.23 35.36
C GLY A 420 16.01 9.36 34.84
N ASP A 421 16.56 10.31 34.07
CA ASP A 421 15.80 11.45 33.52
C ASP A 421 14.62 10.97 32.65
N ALA A 422 13.40 11.30 33.07
CA ALA A 422 12.16 10.94 32.39
C ALA A 422 12.14 11.47 30.95
N ASN A 423 12.73 12.64 30.70
CA ASN A 423 12.79 13.22 29.36
C ASN A 423 13.67 12.37 28.43
N GLN A 424 14.84 11.93 28.89
CA GLN A 424 15.70 11.04 28.10
C GLN A 424 15.06 9.68 27.83
N GLN A 425 14.28 9.15 28.77
CA GLN A 425 13.53 7.91 28.56
C GLN A 425 12.41 8.07 27.53
N ILE A 426 11.69 9.20 27.55
CA ILE A 426 10.69 9.54 26.54
C ILE A 426 11.35 9.69 25.16
N GLU A 427 12.51 10.35 25.06
CA GLU A 427 13.26 10.45 23.80
C GLU A 427 13.68 9.08 23.24
N LYS A 428 14.14 8.17 24.10
CA LYS A 428 14.45 6.78 23.71
C LYS A 428 13.21 6.02 23.24
N LEU A 429 12.05 6.24 23.87
CA LEU A 429 10.78 5.69 23.41
C LEU A 429 10.40 6.22 22.03
N ILE A 430 10.59 7.52 21.77
CA ILE A 430 10.35 8.13 20.45
C ILE A 430 11.23 7.47 19.39
N ASP A 431 12.54 7.37 19.60
CA ASP A 431 13.47 6.74 18.63
C ASP A 431 13.09 5.28 18.34
N LYS A 432 12.79 4.51 19.40
CA LYS A 432 12.36 3.13 19.24
C LYS A 432 11.03 3.02 18.49
N ASN A 433 10.07 3.87 18.82
CA ASN A 433 8.77 3.90 18.15
C ASN A 433 8.93 4.22 16.66
N GLN A 434 9.76 5.22 16.32
CA GLN A 434 10.04 5.57 14.93
C GLN A 434 10.64 4.39 14.16
N LYS A 435 11.60 3.66 14.75
CA LYS A 435 12.16 2.44 14.14
C LYS A 435 11.10 1.35 13.91
N MET A 436 10.23 1.11 14.88
CA MET A 436 9.13 0.13 14.74
C MET A 436 8.14 0.56 13.66
N LEU A 437 7.75 1.83 13.64
CA LEU A 437 6.84 2.41 12.65
C LEU A 437 7.43 2.30 11.24
N ASN A 438 8.72 2.62 11.07
CA ASN A 438 9.39 2.48 9.77
C ASN A 438 9.40 1.03 9.28
N GLN A 439 9.68 0.07 10.17
CA GLN A 439 9.70 -1.35 9.81
C GLN A 439 8.30 -1.85 9.45
N ALA A 440 7.28 -1.47 10.21
CA ALA A 440 5.89 -1.80 9.95
C ALA A 440 5.44 -1.26 8.59
N GLU A 441 5.74 0.01 8.32
CA GLU A 441 5.39 0.68 7.08
C GLU A 441 6.11 0.09 5.86
N LYS A 442 7.40 -0.22 5.99
CA LYS A 442 8.16 -0.91 4.93
C LYS A 442 7.57 -2.28 4.59
N ASN A 443 7.18 -3.05 5.61
CA ASN A 443 6.54 -4.35 5.40
C ASN A 443 5.17 -4.19 4.73
N ARG A 444 4.38 -3.19 5.15
CA ARG A 444 3.11 -2.88 4.51
C ARG A 444 3.27 -2.48 3.05
N PHE A 445 4.26 -1.66 2.73
CA PHE A 445 4.55 -1.27 1.35
C PHE A 445 4.95 -2.46 0.49
N LYS A 446 5.74 -3.40 1.01
CA LYS A 446 6.03 -4.66 0.32
C LYS A 446 4.75 -5.45 0.05
N ASP A 447 3.86 -5.57 1.03
CA ASP A 447 2.58 -6.27 0.87
C ASP A 447 1.69 -5.58 -0.18
N LEU A 448 1.60 -4.25 -0.18
CA LEU A 448 0.86 -3.48 -1.19
C LEU A 448 1.49 -3.59 -2.60
N ASN A 449 2.82 -3.71 -2.65
CA ASN A 449 3.59 -3.84 -3.89
C ASN A 449 3.67 -5.29 -4.39
N SER A 450 3.26 -6.29 -3.60
CA SER A 450 3.29 -7.72 -3.97
C SER A 450 2.59 -8.01 -5.31
N GLY A 451 1.46 -7.34 -5.57
CA GLY A 451 0.75 -7.44 -6.84
C GLY A 451 1.57 -6.95 -8.04
N LEU A 452 2.47 -5.98 -7.84
CA LEU A 452 3.36 -5.47 -8.89
C LEU A 452 4.50 -6.46 -9.20
N TYR A 453 5.01 -7.16 -8.18
CA TYR A 453 5.96 -8.26 -8.40
C TYR A 453 5.35 -9.40 -9.23
N LEU A 454 4.08 -9.72 -9.02
CA LEU A 454 3.39 -10.72 -9.85
C LEU A 454 3.22 -10.23 -11.30
N LEU A 455 3.00 -8.93 -11.50
CA LEU A 455 2.92 -8.34 -12.84
C LEU A 455 4.25 -8.34 -13.58
N PHE A 456 5.39 -8.37 -12.88
CA PHE A 456 6.70 -8.52 -13.52
C PHE A 456 6.86 -9.87 -14.22
N LEU A 457 6.33 -10.96 -13.64
CA LEU A 457 6.42 -12.30 -14.22
C LEU A 457 5.41 -12.52 -15.36
N ALA A 458 4.33 -11.74 -15.40
CA ALA A 458 3.22 -11.97 -16.32
C ALA A 458 3.62 -11.92 -17.81
N PRO A 459 4.43 -10.95 -18.31
CA PRO A 459 4.86 -10.94 -19.71
C PRO A 459 5.72 -12.15 -20.10
N VAL A 460 6.52 -12.67 -19.17
CA VAL A 460 7.33 -13.87 -19.43
C VAL A 460 6.43 -15.10 -19.57
N LEU A 461 5.38 -15.20 -18.76
CA LEU A 461 4.41 -16.31 -18.85
C LEU A 461 3.58 -16.25 -20.13
N THR A 462 3.13 -15.06 -20.55
CA THR A 462 2.39 -14.89 -21.82
C THR A 462 3.26 -15.22 -23.02
N ALA A 463 4.50 -14.74 -23.05
CA ALA A 463 5.48 -15.09 -24.07
C ALA A 463 5.84 -16.59 -24.05
N GLY A 464 6.03 -17.18 -22.87
CA GLY A 464 6.29 -18.61 -22.72
C GLY A 464 5.16 -19.47 -23.30
N LEU A 465 3.91 -19.12 -23.03
CA LEU A 465 2.75 -19.79 -23.64
C LEU A 465 2.77 -19.66 -25.17
N LYS A 466 3.08 -18.46 -25.69
CA LYS A 466 3.20 -18.24 -27.14
C LYS A 466 4.28 -19.11 -27.77
N LEU A 467 5.46 -19.19 -27.14
CA LEU A 467 6.56 -20.03 -27.63
C LEU A 467 6.19 -21.52 -27.68
N VAL A 468 5.45 -22.02 -26.69
CA VAL A 468 4.96 -23.41 -26.70
C VAL A 468 4.02 -23.65 -27.87
N VAL A 469 3.11 -22.71 -28.16
CA VAL A 469 2.19 -22.83 -29.31
C VAL A 469 2.95 -22.72 -30.63
N ASP A 470 3.89 -21.78 -30.76
CA ASP A 470 4.73 -21.66 -31.95
C ASP A 470 5.48 -22.96 -32.25
N MET A 471 6.05 -23.59 -31.21
CA MET A 471 6.76 -24.86 -31.33
C MET A 471 5.81 -26.02 -31.68
N ALA A 472 4.59 -26.03 -31.13
CA ALA A 472 3.59 -27.02 -31.48
C ALA A 472 3.14 -26.89 -32.94
N VAL A 473 2.90 -25.66 -33.42
CA VAL A 473 2.59 -25.38 -34.81
C VAL A 473 3.77 -25.78 -35.69
N PHE A 474 5.01 -25.46 -35.28
CA PHE A 474 6.23 -25.89 -35.97
C PHE A 474 6.27 -27.40 -36.16
N MET A 475 6.12 -28.15 -35.08
CA MET A 475 6.13 -29.61 -35.10
C MET A 475 5.02 -30.17 -35.99
N LEU A 476 3.80 -29.63 -35.91
CA LEU A 476 2.69 -30.05 -36.76
C LEU A 476 3.00 -29.80 -38.24
N THR A 477 3.47 -28.59 -38.58
CA THR A 477 3.82 -28.26 -39.97
C THR A 477 4.98 -29.11 -40.50
N PHE A 478 5.97 -29.41 -39.65
CA PHE A 478 7.11 -30.27 -40.00
C PHE A 478 6.67 -31.72 -40.22
N LEU A 479 5.82 -32.27 -39.35
CA LEU A 479 5.27 -33.62 -39.50
C LEU A 479 4.38 -33.73 -40.75
N THR A 480 3.56 -32.72 -41.05
CA THR A 480 2.76 -32.73 -42.29
C THR A 480 3.61 -32.60 -43.54
N ALA A 481 4.75 -31.89 -43.48
CA ALA A 481 5.67 -31.73 -44.60
C ALA A 481 6.55 -32.98 -44.85
N THR A 482 6.70 -33.86 -43.86
CA THR A 482 7.52 -35.10 -43.96
C THR A 482 6.70 -36.35 -44.27
N HIS A 483 5.37 -36.27 -44.20
CA HIS A 483 4.43 -37.32 -44.58
C HIS A 483 3.96 -37.26 -46.06
N ILE A 484 4.58 -36.39 -46.86
CA ILE A 484 4.55 -36.35 -48.34
C ILE A 484 5.94 -36.74 -48.82
#